data_AF-Q5EDN2-F1
#
_entry.id   AF-Q5EDN2-F1
#
_cell.length_a   1.000
_cell.length_b   1.000
_cell.length_c   1.000
_cell.angle_alpha   90.00
_cell.angle_beta   90.00
_cell.angle_gamma   90.00
#
_symmetry.space_group_name_H-M   'P 1'
#
loop_
_entity.id
_entity.type
_entity.pdbx_description
1 polymer ?
#
loop_
_entity_poly.entity_id
_entity_poly.type
_entity_poly.pdbx_seq_one_letter_code
_entity_poly.pdbx_strand_id
1 'polypeptide(L)' 'YADLLVVDGNPLVNLNVLLRPDENLKLIMKDGVIYKNEL' A
#
# COMPACT_ATOMS: atom_id res chain seq x y z
N TYR A 1 -8.88 14.65 -5.98
CA TYR A 1 -7.81 13.66 -6.18
C TYR A 1 -7.77 12.75 -4.97
N ALA A 2 -7.68 11.43 -5.21
CA ALA A 2 -7.73 10.42 -4.15
C ALA A 2 -6.43 9.60 -4.22
N ASP A 3 -5.75 9.54 -3.08
CA ASP A 3 -4.56 8.73 -2.90
C ASP A 3 -4.88 7.60 -1.92
N LEU A 4 -4.53 6.37 -2.28
CA LEU A 4 -4.80 5.18 -1.48
C LEU A 4 -3.62 4.21 -1.54
N LEU A 5 -3.26 3.68 -0.38
CA LEU A 5 -2.35 2.56 -0.24
C LEU A 5 -3.10 1.40 0.42
N VAL A 6 -3.03 0.22 -0.19
CA VAL A 6 -3.48 -1.02 0.44
C VAL A 6 -2.24 -1.80 0.87
N VAL A 7 -2.17 -2.10 2.17
CA VAL A 7 -1.04 -2.77 2.80
C VAL A 7 -1.52 -4.06 3.45
N ASP A 8 -0.76 -5.13 3.27
CA ASP A 8 -0.94 -6.37 4.00
C ASP A 8 -0.33 -6.23 5.41
N GLY A 9 -1.19 -6.20 6.42
CA GLY A 9 -0.85 -5.94 7.82
C GLY A 9 -1.32 -4.59 8.35
N ASN A 10 -1.09 -4.34 9.64
CA ASN A 10 -1.52 -3.11 10.33
C ASN A 10 -0.31 -2.24 10.75
N PRO A 11 -0.05 -1.12 10.05
CA PRO A 11 1.08 -0.24 10.36
C PRO A 11 0.94 0.49 11.71
N LEU A 12 -0.27 0.60 12.28
CA LEU A 12 -0.47 1.18 13.61
C LEU A 12 0.02 0.25 14.73
N VAL A 13 0.10 -1.05 14.46
CA VAL A 13 0.62 -2.05 15.41
C VAL A 13 2.10 -2.30 15.17
N ASN A 14 2.53 -2.34 13.90
CA ASN A 14 3.90 -2.62 13.53
C ASN A 14 4.31 -1.89 12.25
N LEU A 15 5.13 -0.85 12.36
CA LEU A 15 5.61 -0.06 11.22
C LEU A 15 6.54 -0.84 10.27
N ASN A 16 7.09 -1.99 10.69
CA ASN A 16 7.99 -2.79 9.85
C ASN A 16 7.30 -3.31 8.58
N VAL A 17 5.97 -3.35 8.53
CA VAL A 17 5.22 -3.72 7.31
C VAL A 17 5.55 -2.77 6.14
N LEU A 18 5.92 -1.53 6.42
CA LEU A 18 6.29 -0.54 5.40
C LEU A 18 7.74 -0.65 4.93
N LEU A 19 8.59 -1.41 5.65
CA LEU A 19 10.00 -1.63 5.27
C LEU A 19 10.15 -2.66 4.15
N ARG A 20 9.09 -3.41 3.84
CA ARG A 20 9.03 -4.38 2.73
C ARG A 20 7.85 -4.06 1.80
N PRO A 21 7.90 -2.92 1.09
CA PRO A 21 6.79 -2.49 0.24
C PRO A 21 6.54 -3.45 -0.93
N ASP A 22 7.57 -4.14 -1.43
CA ASP A 22 7.40 -5.12 -2.52
C ASP A 22 6.53 -6.30 -2.09
N GLU A 23 6.63 -6.71 -0.82
CA GLU A 23 5.86 -7.82 -0.26
C GLU A 23 4.48 -7.37 0.24
N ASN A 24 4.43 -6.23 0.94
CA ASN A 24 3.24 -5.85 1.71
C ASN A 24 2.36 -4.81 1.01
N LEU A 25 2.86 -4.03 0.05
CA LEU A 25 2.09 -2.98 -0.60
C LEU A 25 1.35 -3.55 -1.83
N LYS A 26 0.06 -3.87 -1.68
CA LYS A 26 -0.72 -4.58 -2.71
C LYS A 26 -1.35 -3.68 -3.76
N LEU A 27 -1.72 -2.45 -3.38
CA LEU A 27 -2.29 -1.47 -4.29
C LEU A 27 -1.77 -0.08 -4.01
N ILE A 28 -1.47 0.66 -5.09
CA ILE A 28 -1.12 2.08 -5.06
C ILE A 28 -2.07 2.81 -6.01
N MET A 29 -2.83 3.75 -5.47
CA MET A 29 -3.60 4.73 -6.23
C MET A 29 -3.06 6.13 -5.93
N LYS A 30 -2.83 6.90 -6.99
CA LYS A 30 -2.46 8.31 -6.90
C LYS A 30 -3.31 9.10 -7.87
N ASP A 31 -3.89 10.20 -7.42
CA ASP A 31 -4.76 11.06 -8.22
C ASP A 31 -5.94 10.30 -8.88
N GLY A 32 -6.40 9.21 -8.25
CA GLY A 32 -7.44 8.33 -8.80
C GLY A 32 -6.96 7.34 -9.87
N VAL A 33 -5.67 7.33 -10.22
CA VAL A 33 -5.05 6.39 -11.16
C VAL A 33 -4.38 5.26 -10.40
N ILE A 34 -4.60 4.01 -10.83
CA ILE A 34 -3.95 2.83 -10.26
C ILE A 34 -2.54 2.70 -10.86
N TYR A 35 -1.52 2.68 -10.00
CA TYR A 35 -0.10 2.52 -10.37
C TYR A 35 0.45 1.13 -10.07
N LYS A 36 -0.10 0.44 -9.06
CA LYS A 36 0.24 -0.94 -8.70
C LYS A 36 -1.04 -1.68 -8.29
N ASN A 37 -1.18 -2.93 -8.74
CA ASN A 37 -2.24 -3.83 -8.31
C ASN A 37 -1.74 -5.29 -8.33
N GLU A 38 -1.67 -5.91 -7.16
CA GLU A 38 -1.28 -7.32 -6.97
C GLU A 38 -2.37 -8.12 -6.21
N LEU A 39 -3.62 -7.63 -6.25
CA LEU A 39 -4.79 -8.34 -5.73
C LEU A 39 -5.20 -9.53 -6.63
#